data_AF-A0A5K1B6L2-F1
#
_entry.id   AF-A0A5K1B6L2-F1
#
_cell.length_a   1.000
_cell.length_b   1.000
_cell.length_c   1.000
_cell.angle_alpha   90.00
_cell.angle_beta   90.00
_cell.angle_gamma   90.00
#
_symmetry.space_group_name_H-M   'P 1'
#
loop_
_entity.id
_entity.type
_entity.pdbx_description
1 polymer ?
#
loop_
_entity_poly.entity_id
_entity_poly.type
_entity_poly.pdbx_seq_one_letter_code
_entity_poly.pdbx_strand_id
1 'polypeptide(L)' 'NSEKGLKWSERLAVLIGVAKAVHFLHTGIIPGFFHNQLKSKNILIDEHGISKLSDYGLSIFIEELEKLQ' A
#
# COMPACT_ATOMS: atom_id res chain seq x y z
N ASN A 1 -4.95 -12.19 -29.38
CA ASN A 1 -4.94 -10.85 -28.74
C ASN A 1 -5.37 -11.05 -27.29
N SER A 2 -4.47 -11.56 -26.45
CA SER A 2 -4.79 -11.97 -25.09
C SER A 2 -4.83 -10.72 -24.21
N GLU A 3 -5.97 -10.42 -23.60
CA GLU A 3 -6.15 -9.26 -22.72
C GLU A 3 -5.04 -9.22 -21.64
N LYS A 4 -4.14 -8.23 -21.71
CA LYS A 4 -3.00 -8.05 -20.81
C LYS A 4 -3.38 -7.50 -19.42
N GLY A 5 -4.62 -7.70 -18.97
CA GLY A 5 -5.17 -7.06 -17.78
C GLY A 5 -5.66 -8.05 -16.73
N LEU A 6 -5.63 -7.63 -15.48
CA LEU A 6 -6.26 -8.35 -14.38
C LEU A 6 -7.76 -8.51 -14.65
N LYS A 7 -8.27 -9.71 -14.40
CA LYS A 7 -9.70 -10.02 -14.32
C LYS A 7 -10.33 -9.24 -13.17
N TRP A 8 -11.65 -9.07 -13.23
CA TRP A 8 -12.38 -8.33 -12.19
C TRP A 8 -12.20 -8.90 -10.79
N SER A 9 -12.21 -10.23 -10.65
CA SER A 9 -11.98 -10.92 -9.38
C SER A 9 -10.60 -10.62 -8.79
N GLU A 10 -9.57 -10.54 -9.63
CA GLU A 10 -8.19 -10.24 -9.21
C GLU A 10 -8.07 -8.78 -8.76
N ARG A 11 -8.73 -7.85 -9.49
CA ARG A 11 -8.81 -6.44 -9.08
C ARG A 11 -9.46 -6.27 -7.71
N LEU A 12 -10.54 -7.02 -7.46
CA LEU A 12 -11.23 -6.97 -6.17
C LEU A 12 -10.35 -7.53 -5.05
N ALA A 13 -9.62 -8.62 -5.30
CA ALA A 13 -8.67 -9.17 -4.33
C ALA A 13 -7.56 -8.16 -3.98
N VAL A 14 -7.00 -7.49 -5.00
CA VAL A 14 -6.01 -6.41 -4.81
C VAL A 14 -6.59 -5.26 -3.98
N LEU A 15 -7.80 -4.78 -4.29
CA LEU A 15 -8.46 -3.71 -3.55
C LEU A 15 -8.69 -4.06 -2.08
N ILE A 16 -9.10 -5.30 -1.80
CA ILE A 16 -9.29 -5.78 -0.43
C ILE A 16 -7.96 -5.79 0.34
N GLY A 17 -6.88 -6.27 -0.29
CA GLY A 17 -5.56 -6.29 0.32
C GLY A 17 -5.04 -4.87 0.63
N VAL A 18 -5.22 -3.94 -0.31
CA VAL A 18 -4.88 -2.52 -0.14
C VAL A 18 -5.68 -1.89 1.00
N ALA A 19 -7.00 -2.12 1.05
CA ALA A 19 -7.84 -1.60 2.12
C ALA A 19 -7.42 -2.11 3.51
N LYS A 20 -7.08 -3.40 3.62
CA LYS A 20 -6.55 -4.00 4.87
C LYS A 20 -5.23 -3.35 5.29
N ALA A 21 -4.31 -3.13 4.35
CA ALA A 21 -3.02 -2.53 4.64
C ALA A 21 -3.15 -1.06 5.08
N VAL A 22 -4.00 -0.26 4.42
CA VAL A 22 -4.29 1.12 4.83
C VAL A 22 -4.96 1.15 6.21
N HIS A 23 -5.93 0.27 6.45
CA HIS A 23 -6.56 0.16 7.76
C HIS A 23 -5.54 -0.14 8.87
N PHE A 24 -4.66 -1.13 8.64
CA PHE A 24 -3.59 -1.45 9.57
C PHE A 24 -2.68 -0.26 9.88
N LEU A 25 -2.29 0.52 8.86
CA LEU A 25 -1.44 1.70 9.06
C LEU A 25 -2.13 2.80 9.87
N HIS A 26 -3.45 2.95 9.73
CA HIS A 26 -4.19 3.97 10.46
C HIS A 26 -4.50 3.58 11.89
N THR A 27 -4.82 2.31 12.14
CA THR A 27 -5.42 1.88 13.42
C THR A 27 -4.63 0.78 14.14
N GLY A 28 -3.72 0.09 13.45
CA GLY A 28 -2.95 -1.05 13.97
C GLY A 28 -1.56 -0.69 14.48
N ILE A 29 -1.10 0.55 14.31
CA ILE A 29 0.19 1.05 14.78
C ILE A 29 0.01 2.35 15.56
N ILE A 30 0.90 2.62 16.52
CA ILE A 30 0.88 3.82 17.37
C ILE A 30 2.24 4.52 17.28
N PRO A 31 2.30 5.81 16.88
CA PRO A 31 1.18 6.59 16.34
C PRO A 31 0.68 6.04 15.00
N GLY A 32 -0.60 6.26 14.69
CA GLY A 32 -1.16 5.91 13.38
C GLY A 32 -0.45 6.66 12.26
N PHE A 33 -0.27 6.02 11.11
CA PHE A 33 0.44 6.58 9.96
C PHE A 33 -0.54 7.12 8.90
N PHE A 34 -0.67 8.44 8.82
CA PHE A 34 -1.68 9.12 7.99
C PHE A 34 -1.11 9.85 6.76
N HIS A 35 0.22 9.97 6.64
CA HIS A 35 0.88 10.58 5.48
C HIS A 35 1.05 9.59 4.32
N ASN A 36 0.04 8.77 4.07
CA ASN A 36 0.10 7.70 3.09
C ASN A 36 -0.13 8.20 1.64
N GLN A 37 0.84 7.90 0.78
CA GLN A 37 0.77 8.20 -0.66
C GLN A 37 0.11 7.03 -1.42
N LEU A 38 -1.18 6.77 -1.16
CA LEU A 38 -1.93 5.74 -1.86
C LEU A 38 -2.10 6.10 -3.34
N LYS A 39 -1.20 5.56 -4.17
CA LYS A 39 -1.19 5.72 -5.63
C LYS A 39 -1.05 4.35 -6.26
N SER A 40 -1.65 4.15 -7.43
CA SER A 40 -1.60 2.87 -8.16
C SER A 40 -0.17 2.37 -8.40
N LYS A 41 0.77 3.28 -8.71
CA LYS A 41 2.19 2.97 -8.88
C LYS A 41 2.89 2.43 -7.62
N ASN A 42 2.29 2.61 -6.45
CA ASN A 42 2.79 2.18 -5.15
C ASN A 42 2.08 0.89 -4.66
N ILE A 43 1.26 0.27 -5.50
CA ILE A 43 0.61 -1.02 -5.24
C ILE A 43 1.32 -2.07 -6.10
N LEU A 44 2.14 -2.89 -5.45
CA LEU A 44 2.83 -4.00 -6.09
C LEU A 44 1.96 -5.26 -6.01
N ILE A 45 2.12 -6.16 -6.96
CA ILE A 45 1.49 -7.49 -6.96
C ILE A 45 2.63 -8.49 -7.03
N ASP A 46 2.69 -9.41 -6.08
CA ASP A 46 3.71 -10.45 -6.09
C ASP A 46 3.33 -11.62 -7.03
N GLU A 47 4.23 -12.60 -7.14
CA GLU A 47 4.05 -13.80 -7.97
C GLU A 47 2.84 -14.65 -7.60
N HIS A 48 2.26 -14.45 -6.42
CA HIS A 48 1.05 -15.14 -5.95
C HIS A 48 -0.22 -14.30 -6.14
N GLY A 49 -0.13 -13.13 -6.78
CA GLY A 49 -1.28 -12.25 -6.98
C GLY A 49 -1.67 -11.46 -5.73
N ILE A 50 -0.81 -11.39 -4.71
CA ILE A 50 -1.07 -10.66 -3.47
C ILE A 50 -0.60 -9.22 -3.60
N SER A 51 -1.49 -8.27 -3.29
CA SER A 51 -1.17 -6.85 -3.29
C SER A 51 -0.30 -6.46 -2.09
N LYS A 52 0.73 -5.66 -2.31
CA LYS A 52 1.61 -5.09 -1.29
C LYS A 52 1.76 -3.59 -1.51
N LEU A 53 1.73 -2.83 -0.42
CA LEU A 53 1.99 -1.40 -0.47
C LEU A 53 3.51 -1.15 -0.44
N SER A 54 4.03 -0.39 -1.41
CA SER A 54 5.42 0.08 -1.45
C SER A 54 5.52 1.57 -1.13
N ASP A 55 6.73 2.07 -0.84
CA ASP A 55 7.01 3.50 -0.58
C ASP A 55 6.55 4.02 0.80
N TYR A 56 5.89 3.18 1.61
CA TYR A 56 5.45 3.56 2.96
C TYR A 56 6.59 3.62 3.99
N GLY A 57 7.65 2.83 3.81
CA GLY A 57 8.80 2.83 4.71
C GLY A 57 9.64 4.11 4.62
N LEU A 58 9.74 4.74 3.44
CA LEU A 58 10.53 5.96 3.24
C LEU A 58 9.88 7.18 3.88
N SER A 59 8.55 7.26 3.87
CA SER A 59 7.83 8.35 4.53
C SER A 59 7.98 8.32 6.04
N ILE A 60 8.11 7.13 6.65
CA ILE A 60 8.41 7.00 8.09
C ILE A 60 9.78 7.61 8.39
N PHE A 61 10.82 7.23 7.63
CA PHE A 61 12.17 7.76 7.83
C PHE A 61 12.24 9.28 7.63
N ILE A 62 11.55 9.83 6.63
CA ILE A 62 11.53 11.27 6.37
C ILE A 62 10.81 12.02 7.51
N GLU A 63 9.67 11.51 7.98
CA GLU A 63 8.93 12.16 9.07
C GLU A 63 9.70 12.11 10.40
N GLU A 64 10.46 11.05 10.66
CA GLU A 64 11.41 10.98 11.78
C GLU A 64 12.59 11.96 11.60
N LEU A 65 13.13 12.08 10.40
CA LEU A 65 14.22 13.02 10.09
C LEU A 65 13.78 14.48 10.28
N GLU A 66 12.57 14.83 9.84
CA GLU A 66 11.99 16.17 10.01
C GLU A 66 11.72 16.51 11.48
N LYS A 67 11.43 15.54 12.34
CA LYS A 67 11.26 15.74 13.79
C LYS A 67 12.57 15.94 14.55
N LEU A 68 13.71 15.58 13.94
CA LEU A 68 15.05 15.70 14.52
C LEU A 68 15.76 17.01 14.15
N GLN A 69 15.18 17.82 13.26
CA GLN A 69 15.64 19.17 12.89
C GLN A 69 14.88 20.25 13.66
#